data_AF-A0A847H1R9-F1
#
_entry.id   AF-A0A847H1R9-F1
#
_cell.length_a   1.000
_cell.length_b   1.000
_cell.length_c   1.000
_cell.angle_alpha   90.00
_cell.angle_beta   90.00
_cell.angle_gamma   90.00
#
_symmetry.space_group_name_H-M   'P 1'
#
loop_
_entity.id
_entity.type
_entity.pdbx_description
1 polymer ?
#
loop_
_entity_poly.entity_id
_entity_poly.type
_entity_poly.pdbx_seq_one_letter_code
_entity_poly.pdbx_strand_id
1 'polypeptide(L)'
;MNNVEEIVSKANVETDAQVSSDGAGSVKISVLEPTTINLFEAGDVDVEKAKLLYQAKLKSENLEGNAYLEMLLHYPDTGDFYVQGKEAGITGTSDWTTVEASTEVEDGKNPDAVKLNLVVDGKGTVWVDDVKLSKVVTEQAQPEASSQTTTTETEQPGTEPAQEPAAQ
;
A
#
# COMPACT_ATOMS: atom_id res chain seq x y z
N MET A 1 9.60 -35.76 33.98
CA MET A 1 10.40 -34.54 33.82
C MET A 1 9.64 -33.68 32.85
N ASN A 2 9.03 -32.60 33.35
CA ASN A 2 8.08 -31.81 32.59
C ASN A 2 8.87 -30.76 31.80
N ASN A 3 8.97 -30.94 30.48
CA ASN A 3 9.49 -29.91 29.58
C ASN A 3 8.45 -28.78 29.49
N VAL A 4 8.60 -27.77 30.34
CA VAL A 4 7.78 -26.54 30.37
C VAL A 4 8.47 -25.38 29.64
N GLU A 5 9.53 -25.64 28.88
CA GLU A 5 10.31 -24.62 28.15
C GLU A 5 9.98 -24.51 26.65
N GLU A 6 9.03 -25.28 26.13
CA GLU A 6 8.79 -25.39 24.68
C GLU A 6 7.39 -24.94 24.23
N ILE A 7 6.79 -23.98 24.94
CA ILE A 7 5.79 -23.10 24.32
C ILE A 7 6.51 -21.80 23.98
N VAL A 8 7.54 -21.90 23.13
CA VAL A 8 8.10 -20.72 22.49
C VAL A 8 7.09 -20.33 21.42
N SER A 9 6.33 -19.27 21.68
CA SER A 9 5.50 -18.66 20.63
C SER A 9 6.42 -18.31 19.46
N LYS A 10 6.11 -18.85 18.26
CA LYS A 10 6.92 -18.70 17.05
C LYS A 10 7.24 -17.24 16.69
N ALA A 11 6.35 -16.36 17.13
CA ALA A 11 6.56 -14.93 17.22
C ALA A 11 6.38 -14.46 18.67
N ASN A 12 7.20 -13.52 19.09
CA ASN A 12 6.92 -12.64 20.22
C ASN A 12 6.41 -11.30 19.64
N VAL A 13 5.23 -10.87 20.08
CA VAL A 13 4.55 -9.66 19.60
C VAL A 13 4.40 -8.71 20.78
N GLU A 14 5.01 -7.52 20.68
CA GLU A 14 5.08 -6.53 21.74
C GLU A 14 4.75 -5.14 21.18
N THR A 15 4.16 -4.27 22.00
CA THR A 15 4.02 -2.86 21.65
C THR A 15 5.31 -2.11 22.01
N ASP A 16 5.85 -1.37 21.05
CA ASP A 16 7.05 -0.54 21.23
C ASP A 16 6.63 0.93 21.12
N ALA A 17 6.51 1.61 22.26
CA ALA A 17 6.11 3.02 22.30
C ALA A 17 7.22 4.00 21.89
N GLN A 18 8.47 3.53 21.75
CA GLN A 18 9.63 4.37 21.42
C GLN A 18 9.98 4.30 19.94
N VAL A 19 9.81 3.13 19.32
CA VAL A 19 9.99 2.94 17.89
C VAL A 19 8.64 3.14 17.22
N SER A 20 8.50 4.19 16.40
CA SER A 20 7.26 4.50 15.70
C SER A 20 7.56 5.26 14.41
N SER A 21 6.66 5.12 13.44
CA SER A 21 6.68 5.83 12.18
C SER A 21 5.79 7.07 12.17
N ASP A 22 4.84 7.17 13.11
CA ASP A 22 3.85 8.25 13.24
C ASP A 22 3.86 8.95 14.61
N GLY A 23 4.59 8.40 15.59
CA GLY A 23 4.71 8.91 16.95
C GLY A 23 3.74 8.28 17.96
N ALA A 24 2.91 7.30 17.58
CA ALA A 24 1.94 6.62 18.44
C ALA A 24 2.44 5.26 18.99
N GLY A 25 3.67 4.86 18.64
CA GLY A 25 4.22 3.54 18.91
C GLY A 25 4.19 2.64 17.68
N SER A 26 4.67 1.42 17.78
CA SER A 26 4.56 0.39 16.75
C SER A 26 4.39 -0.99 17.37
N VAL A 27 4.11 -1.99 16.54
CA VAL A 27 4.11 -3.39 16.96
C VAL A 27 5.45 -4.01 16.57
N LYS A 28 6.23 -4.41 17.56
CA LYS A 28 7.48 -5.15 17.39
C LYS A 28 7.18 -6.65 17.36
N ILE A 29 7.71 -7.32 16.35
CA ILE A 29 7.51 -8.75 16.13
C ILE A 29 8.89 -9.39 16.00
N SER A 30 9.24 -10.26 16.94
CA SER A 30 10.47 -11.03 16.91
C SER A 30 10.15 -12.47 16.53
N VAL A 31 10.69 -12.95 15.41
CA VAL A 31 10.45 -14.30 14.89
C VAL A 31 11.74 -15.10 14.83
N LEU A 32 11.66 -16.38 15.21
CA LEU A 32 12.77 -17.33 15.15
C LEU A 32 12.68 -18.28 13.94
N GLU A 33 11.49 -18.39 13.35
CA GLU A 33 11.19 -19.23 12.20
C GLU A 33 10.06 -18.62 11.35
N PRO A 34 9.91 -19.03 10.07
CA PRO A 34 8.88 -18.51 9.19
C PRO A 34 7.49 -18.53 9.83
N THR A 35 6.85 -17.37 9.91
CA THR A 35 5.60 -17.17 10.65
C THR A 35 4.70 -16.17 9.93
N THR A 36 3.39 -16.44 9.95
CA THR A 36 2.35 -15.50 9.55
C THR A 36 1.67 -14.96 10.81
N ILE A 37 1.61 -13.64 10.93
CA ILE A 37 0.99 -12.93 12.04
C ILE A 37 -0.28 -12.26 11.51
N ASN A 38 -1.43 -12.59 12.08
CA ASN A 38 -2.65 -11.85 11.79
C ASN A 38 -2.64 -10.53 12.56
N LEU A 39 -2.68 -9.42 11.83
CA LEU A 39 -2.65 -8.06 12.39
C LEU A 39 -4.05 -7.52 12.62
N PHE A 40 -4.97 -7.82 11.70
CA PHE A 40 -6.34 -7.38 11.76
C PHE A 40 -7.27 -8.32 10.99
N GLU A 41 -8.54 -8.33 11.36
CA GLU A 41 -9.60 -9.01 10.64
C GLU A 41 -10.78 -8.06 10.49
N ALA A 42 -11.15 -7.77 9.25
CA ALA A 42 -12.39 -7.09 8.90
C ALA A 42 -13.44 -8.14 8.51
N GLY A 43 -14.65 -8.01 9.03
CA GLY A 43 -15.79 -8.84 8.62
C GLY A 43 -16.37 -8.36 7.28
N ASP A 44 -17.69 -8.46 7.15
CA ASP A 44 -18.45 -8.06 5.96
C ASP A 44 -18.04 -6.67 5.46
N VAL A 45 -17.35 -6.63 4.32
CA VAL A 45 -16.82 -5.41 3.69
C VAL A 45 -17.41 -5.25 2.29
N ASP A 46 -18.07 -4.11 2.07
CA ASP A 46 -18.57 -3.72 0.75
C ASP A 46 -17.42 -3.18 -0.11
N VAL A 47 -16.84 -4.05 -0.94
CA VAL A 47 -15.61 -3.78 -1.70
C VAL A 47 -15.70 -4.19 -3.18
N GLU A 48 -16.89 -4.55 -3.64
CA GLU A 48 -17.17 -4.83 -5.05
C GLU A 48 -16.84 -3.63 -5.95
N LYS A 49 -16.40 -3.93 -7.19
CA LYS A 49 -15.96 -2.95 -8.20
C LYS A 49 -14.86 -2.02 -7.73
N ALA A 50 -13.96 -2.51 -6.89
CA ALA A 50 -12.87 -1.69 -6.38
C ALA A 50 -11.55 -2.44 -6.37
N LYS A 51 -10.48 -1.66 -6.34
CA LYS A 51 -9.16 -2.15 -5.97
C LYS A 51 -9.03 -2.07 -4.46
N LEU A 52 -8.76 -3.19 -3.83
CA LEU A 52 -8.32 -3.25 -2.44
C LEU A 52 -6.83 -2.99 -2.37
N LEU A 53 -6.44 -2.06 -1.50
CA LEU A 53 -5.06 -1.73 -1.21
C LEU A 53 -4.80 -1.90 0.28
N TYR A 54 -3.93 -2.84 0.61
CA TYR A 54 -3.42 -3.06 1.95
C TYR A 54 -2.00 -2.50 2.06
N GLN A 55 -1.80 -1.54 2.96
CA GLN A 55 -0.54 -0.82 3.17
C GLN A 55 -0.13 -0.85 4.64
N ALA A 56 1.18 -0.87 4.87
CA ALA A 56 1.77 -0.67 6.20
C ALA A 56 3.19 -0.11 6.04
N LYS A 57 3.72 0.46 7.10
CA LYS A 57 5.14 0.76 7.23
C LYS A 57 5.83 -0.35 7.98
N LEU A 58 6.90 -0.89 7.39
CA LEU A 58 7.74 -1.89 8.00
C LEU A 58 9.15 -1.34 8.25
N LYS A 59 9.73 -1.72 9.38
CA LYS A 59 11.15 -1.55 9.69
C LYS A 59 11.68 -2.92 10.08
N SER A 60 12.93 -3.24 9.77
CA SER A 60 13.51 -4.53 10.15
C SER A 60 14.90 -4.41 10.74
N GLU A 61 15.24 -5.36 11.60
CA GLU A 61 16.58 -5.54 12.14
C GLU A 61 16.97 -7.02 12.05
N ASN A 62 18.14 -7.27 11.43
CA ASN A 62 18.71 -8.60 11.25
C ASN A 62 17.72 -9.62 10.66
N LEU A 63 16.86 -9.17 9.74
CA LEU A 63 15.90 -10.04 9.07
C LEU A 63 16.63 -10.92 8.04
N GLU A 64 16.74 -12.20 8.36
CA GLU A 64 17.13 -13.25 7.42
C GLU A 64 15.84 -13.78 6.76
N GLY A 65 15.64 -13.48 5.48
CA GLY A 65 14.39 -13.76 4.76
C GLY A 65 13.74 -12.47 4.26
N ASN A 66 12.42 -12.49 4.10
CA ASN A 66 11.58 -11.41 3.61
C ASN A 66 10.40 -11.20 4.57
N ALA A 67 9.99 -9.95 4.73
CA ALA A 67 8.78 -9.57 5.44
C ALA A 67 7.87 -8.79 4.51
N TYR A 68 6.65 -9.28 4.30
CA TYR A 68 5.70 -8.72 3.35
C TYR A 68 4.27 -8.84 3.84
N LEU A 69 3.39 -8.05 3.23
CA LEU A 69 1.96 -8.06 3.54
C LEU A 69 1.25 -9.17 2.78
N GLU A 70 0.32 -9.82 3.46
CA GLU A 70 -0.61 -10.76 2.85
C GLU A 70 -2.02 -10.41 3.29
N MET A 71 -2.97 -10.50 2.37
CA MET A 71 -4.39 -10.40 2.68
C MET A 71 -5.11 -11.66 2.23
N LEU A 72 -5.92 -12.23 3.12
CA LEU A 72 -6.79 -13.38 2.83
C LEU A 72 -8.22 -12.87 2.72
N LEU A 73 -8.82 -13.06 1.54
CA LEU A 73 -10.21 -12.74 1.26
C LEU A 73 -11.02 -14.04 1.30
N HIS A 74 -11.96 -14.16 2.24
CA HIS A 74 -12.91 -15.28 2.29
C HIS A 74 -14.15 -14.90 1.47
N TYR A 75 -14.55 -15.78 0.55
CA TYR A 75 -15.83 -15.67 -0.16
C TYR A 75 -16.71 -16.88 0.17
N PRO A 76 -17.98 -16.69 0.57
CA PRO A 76 -18.87 -17.77 0.98
C PRO A 76 -18.96 -18.92 -0.04
N ASP A 77 -19.03 -18.58 -1.34
CA ASP A 77 -19.27 -19.54 -2.42
C ASP A 77 -17.99 -20.14 -3.01
N THR A 78 -16.85 -19.46 -2.84
CA THR A 78 -15.62 -19.75 -3.60
C THR A 78 -14.41 -20.08 -2.71
N GLY A 79 -14.49 -19.80 -1.41
CA GLY A 79 -13.43 -20.07 -0.43
C GLY A 79 -12.41 -18.94 -0.30
N ASP A 80 -11.21 -19.30 0.18
CA ASP A 80 -10.15 -18.36 0.55
C ASP A 80 -9.24 -18.02 -0.64
N PHE A 81 -8.94 -16.74 -0.80
CA PHE A 81 -7.97 -16.22 -1.76
C PHE A 81 -6.87 -15.44 -1.04
N TYR A 82 -5.62 -15.81 -1.31
CA TYR A 82 -4.44 -15.18 -0.73
C TYR A 82 -3.81 -14.23 -1.73
N VAL A 83 -3.66 -12.97 -1.33
CA VAL A 83 -2.99 -11.93 -2.11
C VAL A 83 -1.73 -11.52 -1.36
N GLN A 84 -0.58 -11.72 -2.00
CA GLN A 84 0.73 -11.55 -1.36
C GLN A 84 1.51 -10.40 -2.00
N GLY A 85 1.94 -9.43 -1.20
CA GLY A 85 2.81 -8.32 -1.60
C GLY A 85 4.30 -8.68 -1.58
N LYS A 86 4.68 -9.91 -1.93
CA LYS A 86 6.03 -10.45 -1.70
C LYS A 86 7.14 -9.63 -2.35
N GLU A 87 6.91 -9.13 -3.56
CA GLU A 87 7.85 -8.29 -4.32
C GLU A 87 8.06 -6.91 -3.69
N ALA A 88 7.10 -6.42 -2.91
CA ALA A 88 7.18 -5.15 -2.19
C ALA A 88 7.68 -5.31 -0.74
N GLY A 89 8.11 -6.51 -0.35
CA GLY A 89 8.59 -6.80 1.00
C GLY A 89 9.97 -6.20 1.30
N ILE A 90 10.41 -6.36 2.55
CA ILE A 90 11.72 -5.91 3.04
C ILE A 90 12.58 -7.09 3.50
N THR A 91 13.91 -6.92 3.42
CA THR A 91 14.91 -7.91 3.86
C THR A 91 16.06 -7.23 4.60
N GLY A 92 16.83 -7.97 5.39
CA GLY A 92 17.97 -7.46 6.13
C GLY A 92 17.60 -6.44 7.21
N THR A 93 18.50 -5.51 7.49
CA THR A 93 18.21 -4.35 8.36
C THR A 93 17.79 -3.19 7.49
N SER A 94 16.61 -2.63 7.75
CA SER A 94 16.03 -1.55 6.96
C SER A 94 15.33 -0.53 7.86
N ASP A 95 15.30 0.72 7.41
CA ASP A 95 14.48 1.76 8.02
C ASP A 95 13.02 1.66 7.52
N TRP A 96 12.15 2.47 8.15
CA TRP A 96 10.73 2.51 7.82
C TRP A 96 10.49 2.64 6.32
N THR A 97 9.88 1.62 5.75
CA THR A 97 9.57 1.48 4.33
C THR A 97 8.09 1.16 4.19
N THR A 98 7.39 1.87 3.31
CA THR A 98 6.00 1.52 2.96
C THR A 98 5.99 0.32 2.05
N VAL A 99 5.23 -0.69 2.42
CA VAL A 99 5.02 -1.92 1.66
C VAL A 99 3.52 -2.10 1.40
N GLU A 100 3.17 -2.84 0.35
CA GLU A 100 1.77 -3.00 -0.04
C GLU A 100 1.44 -4.33 -0.70
N ALA A 101 0.18 -4.73 -0.56
CA ALA A 101 -0.47 -5.79 -1.34
C ALA A 101 -1.77 -5.24 -1.92
N SER A 102 -2.11 -5.58 -3.16
CA SER A 102 -3.34 -5.10 -3.78
C SER A 102 -3.98 -6.13 -4.71
N THR A 103 -5.31 -6.09 -4.77
CA THR A 103 -6.11 -6.92 -5.69
C THR A 103 -7.31 -6.15 -6.19
N GLU A 104 -7.76 -6.49 -7.39
CA GLU A 104 -9.06 -6.05 -7.90
C GLU A 104 -10.15 -7.00 -7.41
N VAL A 105 -11.30 -6.45 -7.07
CA VAL A 105 -12.51 -7.19 -6.70
C VAL A 105 -13.53 -7.03 -7.83
N GLU A 106 -13.91 -8.14 -8.44
CA GLU A 106 -14.84 -8.17 -9.57
C GLU A 106 -16.27 -7.75 -9.16
N ASP A 107 -17.08 -7.36 -10.15
CA ASP A 107 -18.50 -7.09 -9.96
C ASP A 107 -19.24 -8.32 -9.41
N GLY A 108 -20.09 -8.13 -8.40
CA GLY A 108 -20.87 -9.19 -7.79
C GLY A 108 -20.08 -10.13 -6.89
N LYS A 109 -18.82 -9.81 -6.57
CA LYS A 109 -18.02 -10.54 -5.57
C LYS A 109 -17.73 -9.62 -4.38
N ASN A 110 -18.23 -9.98 -3.21
CA ASN A 110 -17.82 -9.37 -1.94
C ASN A 110 -17.30 -10.47 -1.00
N PRO A 111 -16.10 -10.30 -0.43
CA PRO A 111 -15.65 -11.17 0.63
C PRO A 111 -16.42 -10.84 1.92
N ASP A 112 -16.82 -11.87 2.65
CA ASP A 112 -17.48 -11.74 3.97
C ASP A 112 -16.46 -11.63 5.12
N ALA A 113 -15.19 -11.93 4.84
CA ALA A 113 -14.07 -11.63 5.73
C ALA A 113 -12.79 -11.28 4.95
N VAL A 114 -12.06 -10.30 5.47
CA VAL A 114 -10.71 -9.93 5.01
C VAL A 114 -9.75 -9.95 6.19
N LYS A 115 -8.77 -10.86 6.14
CA LYS A 115 -7.70 -10.96 7.13
C LYS A 115 -6.45 -10.28 6.60
N LEU A 116 -5.89 -9.38 7.39
CA LEU A 116 -4.66 -8.66 7.10
C LEU A 116 -3.53 -9.27 7.90
N ASN A 117 -2.54 -9.81 7.19
CA ASN A 117 -1.42 -10.53 7.76
C ASN A 117 -0.10 -9.80 7.48
N LEU A 118 0.86 -9.97 8.39
CA LEU A 118 2.28 -9.86 8.07
C LEU A 118 2.83 -11.28 7.92
N VAL A 119 3.48 -11.56 6.80
CA VAL A 119 4.25 -12.79 6.61
C VAL A 119 5.71 -12.46 6.78
N VAL A 120 6.39 -13.20 7.66
CA VAL A 120 7.85 -13.19 7.76
C VAL A 120 8.34 -14.57 7.36
N ASP A 121 8.94 -14.68 6.17
CA ASP A 121 9.42 -15.97 5.62
C ASP A 121 10.87 -16.29 6.05
N GLY A 122 11.14 -16.08 7.34
CA GLY A 122 12.46 -16.29 7.93
C GLY A 122 12.51 -15.94 9.41
N LYS A 123 13.61 -15.33 9.86
CA LYS A 123 13.83 -14.97 11.26
C LYS A 123 14.43 -13.57 11.39
N GLY A 124 14.21 -12.91 12.51
CA GLY A 124 14.66 -11.55 12.77
C GLY A 124 13.61 -10.73 13.51
N THR A 125 13.80 -9.41 13.51
CA THR A 125 12.84 -8.48 14.12
C THR A 125 12.23 -7.60 13.04
N VAL A 126 10.91 -7.45 13.08
CA VAL A 126 10.14 -6.55 12.22
C VAL A 126 9.26 -5.67 13.10
N TRP A 127 9.25 -4.38 12.84
CA TRP A 127 8.26 -3.47 13.38
C TRP A 127 7.23 -3.15 12.31
N VAL A 128 5.97 -3.14 12.70
CA VAL A 128 4.83 -2.78 11.86
C VAL A 128 4.16 -1.55 12.43
N ASP A 129 3.85 -0.60 11.55
CA ASP A 129 3.13 0.61 11.91
C ASP A 129 2.27 1.11 10.72
N ASP A 130 1.35 2.03 10.99
CA ASP A 130 0.49 2.71 10.00
C ASP A 130 -0.28 1.74 9.07
N VAL A 131 -0.82 0.66 9.66
CA VAL A 131 -1.59 -0.39 8.96
C VAL A 131 -2.90 0.17 8.43
N LYS A 132 -3.11 0.08 7.12
CA LYS A 132 -4.26 0.67 6.40
C LYS A 132 -4.83 -0.30 5.38
N LEU A 133 -6.15 -0.44 5.38
CA LEU A 133 -6.91 -1.05 4.29
C LEU A 133 -7.76 0.02 3.62
N SER A 134 -7.59 0.19 2.31
CA SER A 134 -8.28 1.22 1.53
C SER A 134 -9.01 0.60 0.34
N LYS A 135 -10.24 1.09 0.09
CA LYS A 135 -11.00 0.84 -1.15
C LYS A 135 -10.67 1.96 -2.14
N VAL A 136 -10.05 1.62 -3.26
CA VAL A 136 -9.77 2.56 -4.36
C VAL A 136 -10.78 2.29 -5.48
N VAL A 137 -11.73 3.20 -5.63
CA VAL A 137 -12.66 3.19 -6.78
C VAL A 137 -11.94 3.86 -7.93
N THR A 138 -11.54 3.08 -8.93
CA THR A 138 -11.08 3.63 -10.21
C THR A 138 -12.30 4.17 -10.94
N GLU A 139 -12.59 5.44 -10.75
CA GLU A 139 -13.50 6.17 -11.64
C GLU A 139 -12.90 6.07 -13.05
N GLN A 140 -13.62 5.40 -13.96
CA GLN A 140 -13.18 5.25 -15.34
C GLN A 140 -12.88 6.64 -15.88
N ALA A 141 -11.66 6.84 -16.39
CA ALA A 141 -11.28 8.06 -17.06
C ALA A 141 -12.34 8.41 -18.10
N GLN A 142 -13.11 9.46 -17.83
CA GLN A 142 -13.97 10.10 -18.80
C GLN A 142 -13.08 10.40 -20.03
N PRO A 143 -13.48 10.03 -21.26
CA PRO A 143 -12.73 10.43 -22.43
C PRO A 143 -12.65 11.96 -22.40
N GLU A 144 -11.44 12.49 -22.21
CA GLU A 144 -11.19 13.92 -22.26
C GLU A 144 -11.75 14.42 -23.59
N ALA A 145 -12.86 15.15 -23.51
CA ALA A 145 -13.42 15.82 -24.66
C ALA A 145 -12.33 16.73 -25.22
N SER A 146 -11.85 16.36 -26.41
CA SER A 146 -10.98 17.10 -27.32
C SER A 146 -11.13 18.61 -27.12
N SER A 147 -10.26 19.18 -26.29
CA SER A 147 -10.09 20.62 -26.16
C SER A 147 -9.09 21.05 -27.21
N GLN A 148 -9.56 21.28 -28.44
CA GLN A 148 -8.89 22.21 -29.34
C GLN A 148 -9.46 23.60 -29.08
N THR A 149 -8.87 24.28 -28.11
CA THR A 149 -8.95 25.73 -28.00
C THR A 149 -8.04 26.34 -29.06
N THR A 150 -8.60 27.13 -29.99
CA THR A 150 -7.86 28.26 -30.56
C THR A 150 -8.87 29.35 -30.93
N THR A 151 -9.00 30.34 -30.05
CA THR A 151 -9.60 31.63 -30.38
C THR A 151 -8.67 32.70 -29.82
N THR A 152 -7.94 33.31 -30.75
CA THR A 152 -7.66 34.74 -30.84
C THR A 152 -6.71 35.35 -29.79
N GLU A 153 -5.47 35.58 -30.21
CA GLU A 153 -4.65 36.70 -29.73
C GLU A 153 -4.62 37.76 -30.84
N THR A 154 -5.02 38.99 -30.50
CA THR A 154 -5.07 40.19 -31.33
C THR A 154 -3.98 41.16 -30.84
N GLU A 155 -3.60 42.10 -31.70
CA GLU A 155 -2.69 43.26 -31.52
C GLU A 155 -1.28 43.04 -32.11
N GLN A 156 -0.72 43.91 -32.97
CA GLN A 156 -0.78 45.38 -33.02
C GLN A 156 -0.68 45.98 -34.45
N PRO A 157 -0.99 47.29 -34.61
CA PRO A 157 -1.28 47.95 -35.89
C PRO A 157 -0.04 48.47 -36.63
N GLY A 158 -0.08 48.38 -37.96
CA GLY A 158 0.90 48.99 -38.85
C GLY A 158 0.73 50.51 -38.93
N THR A 159 1.78 51.22 -38.58
CA THR A 159 1.99 52.65 -38.84
C THR A 159 2.39 52.89 -40.30
N GLU A 160 1.72 53.85 -40.95
CA GLU A 160 2.05 54.47 -42.24
C GLU A 160 1.78 55.99 -42.10
N PRO A 161 2.30 56.93 -42.92
CA PRO A 161 3.59 57.10 -43.61
C PRO A 161 4.30 58.44 -43.23
N ALA A 162 5.50 58.70 -43.78
CA ALA A 162 5.89 59.97 -44.46
C ALA A 162 7.42 60.18 -44.48
N GLN A 163 8.00 60.22 -45.69
CA GLN A 163 9.18 61.03 -45.99
C GLN A 163 8.85 61.91 -47.20
N GLU A 164 8.94 63.22 -46.98
CA GLU A 164 8.78 64.34 -47.92
C GLU A 164 10.17 64.71 -48.54
N PRO A 165 10.37 65.78 -49.35
CA PRO A 165 10.78 65.64 -50.75
C PRO A 165 12.12 66.30 -51.15
N ALA A 166 12.49 66.07 -52.42
CA ALA A 166 13.13 66.97 -53.42
C ALA A 166 14.65 67.30 -53.45
N ALA A 167 15.11 67.46 -54.71
CA ALA A 167 16.29 68.15 -55.26
C ALA A 167 17.63 67.36 -55.25
N GLN A 168 18.45 67.30 -56.30
CA GLN A 168 18.65 68.10 -57.52
C GLN A 168 19.00 67.20 -58.72
#